data_AF-A0AA45U0E3-F1
#
_entry.id   AF-A0AA45U0E3-F1
#
_cell.length_a   1.000
_cell.length_b   1.000
_cell.length_c   1.000
_cell.angle_alpha   90.00
_cell.angle_beta   90.00
_cell.angle_gamma   90.00
#
_symmetry.space_group_name_H-M   'P 1'
#
loop_
_entity.id
_entity.type
_entity.pdbx_description
1 polymer ?
#
loop_
_entity_poly.entity_id
_entity_poly.type
_entity_poly.pdbx_seq_one_letter_code
_entity_poly.pdbx_strand_id
1 'polypeptide(L)'
;MAPSPFHAEFRVLIGPDWVPLQSLEGLEAEAVDMYLRRPSVTCCSFQGGFFIDVGGHPFSDDGSVDEFWMTWSWFFALKALLDGAAEAGANPWEESHMRLWRQGDVLSMEDRSASEKPLSPRVEVAFLPFAQSLARQGLAFLAWAERVLAALDAREPPVPDALKAEFSQALKLPRDVLEDVASRVGVTATGR
;
A
#
# COMPACT_ATOMS: atom_id res chain seq x y z
N MET A 1 -16.19 1.71 -22.63
CA MET A 1 -16.72 0.48 -21.98
C MET A 1 -17.15 0.85 -20.57
N ALA A 2 -18.00 0.07 -19.92
CA ALA A 2 -18.27 0.30 -18.50
C ALA A 2 -17.04 -0.13 -17.68
N PRO A 3 -16.65 0.60 -16.62
CA PRO A 3 -15.53 0.19 -15.78
C PRO A 3 -15.79 -1.17 -15.14
N SER A 4 -14.76 -2.01 -15.06
CA SER A 4 -14.84 -3.31 -14.40
C SER A 4 -15.02 -3.14 -12.88
N PRO A 5 -15.74 -4.06 -12.21
CA PRO A 5 -15.71 -4.13 -10.76
C PRO A 5 -14.29 -4.45 -10.29
N PHE A 6 -13.93 -3.98 -9.10
CA PHE A 6 -12.64 -4.27 -8.50
C PHE A 6 -12.78 -4.54 -7.00
N HIS A 7 -11.81 -5.23 -6.45
CA HIS A 7 -11.57 -5.35 -5.03
C HIS A 7 -10.10 -5.04 -4.76
N ALA A 8 -9.83 -4.21 -3.75
CA ALA A 8 -8.47 -3.90 -3.32
C ALA A 8 -8.37 -4.14 -1.82
N GLU A 9 -7.35 -4.87 -1.39
CA GLU A 9 -7.06 -5.17 0.02
C GLU A 9 -5.59 -4.93 0.33
N PHE A 10 -5.29 -4.05 1.28
CA PHE A 10 -3.94 -3.85 1.76
C PHE A 10 -3.57 -4.97 2.72
N ARG A 11 -2.51 -5.70 2.37
CA ARG A 11 -1.98 -6.77 3.21
C ARG A 11 -0.54 -6.49 3.59
N VAL A 12 -0.14 -7.07 4.71
CA VAL A 12 1.20 -7.00 5.27
C VAL A 12 1.76 -8.41 5.36
N LEU A 13 3.02 -8.60 5.01
CA LEU A 13 3.70 -9.86 5.26
C LEU A 13 4.12 -9.95 6.73
N ILE A 14 3.47 -10.86 7.47
CA ILE A 14 3.78 -11.18 8.87
C ILE A 14 4.20 -12.65 8.94
N GLY A 15 5.46 -12.89 9.28
CA GLY A 15 6.02 -14.25 9.17
C GLY A 15 6.00 -14.71 7.70
N PRO A 16 5.42 -15.88 7.38
CA PRO A 16 5.25 -16.37 6.01
C PRO A 16 3.93 -15.93 5.35
N ASP A 17 3.04 -15.25 6.07
CA ASP A 17 1.65 -15.06 5.66
C ASP A 17 1.35 -13.60 5.26
N TRP A 18 0.60 -13.43 4.18
CA TRP A 18 0.02 -12.14 3.78
C TRP A 18 -1.29 -11.89 4.54
N VAL A 19 -1.24 -10.98 5.50
CA VAL A 19 -2.35 -10.74 6.43
C VAL A 19 -3.03 -9.41 6.11
N PRO A 20 -4.38 -9.37 5.97
CA PRO A 20 -5.13 -8.14 5.83
C PRO A 20 -4.98 -7.23 7.06
N LEU A 21 -4.92 -5.92 6.86
CA LEU A 21 -4.79 -4.95 7.97
C LEU A 21 -5.83 -5.11 9.07
N GLN A 22 -7.07 -5.41 8.70
CA GLN A 22 -8.19 -5.58 9.65
C GLN A 22 -7.95 -6.74 10.62
N SER A 23 -7.22 -7.77 10.19
CA SER A 23 -6.87 -8.93 11.01
C SER A 23 -5.71 -8.65 11.97
N LEU A 24 -5.04 -7.49 11.86
CA LEU A 24 -3.91 -7.10 12.69
C LEU A 24 -4.30 -6.11 13.81
N GLU A 25 -5.56 -5.71 13.88
CA GLU A 25 -6.04 -4.80 14.92
C GLU A 25 -5.91 -5.43 16.31
N GLY A 26 -5.18 -4.77 17.21
CA GLY A 26 -4.92 -5.25 18.55
C GLY A 26 -3.81 -6.32 18.64
N LEU A 27 -3.15 -6.64 17.53
CA LEU A 27 -2.04 -7.60 17.45
C LEU A 27 -0.70 -6.92 17.16
N GLU A 28 -0.56 -5.63 17.49
CA GLU A 28 0.62 -4.86 17.13
C GLU A 28 1.89 -5.34 17.86
N ALA A 29 1.76 -5.79 19.12
CA ALA A 29 2.88 -6.36 19.86
C ALA A 29 3.34 -7.70 19.26
N GLU A 30 2.39 -8.56 18.88
CA GLU A 30 2.65 -9.82 18.21
C GLU A 30 3.30 -9.59 16.83
N ALA A 31 2.84 -8.59 16.07
CA ALA A 31 3.45 -8.22 14.80
C ALA A 31 4.91 -7.79 14.98
N VAL A 32 5.21 -6.95 15.98
CA VAL A 32 6.58 -6.58 16.34
C VAL A 32 7.42 -7.82 16.65
N ASP A 33 6.92 -8.72 17.49
CA ASP A 33 7.63 -9.94 17.85
C ASP A 33 7.89 -10.85 16.64
N MET A 34 6.97 -10.91 15.67
CA MET A 34 7.19 -11.69 14.44
C MET A 34 8.32 -11.12 13.59
N TYR A 35 8.44 -9.80 13.47
CA TYR A 35 9.57 -9.18 12.79
C TYR A 35 10.89 -9.42 13.54
N LEU A 36 10.90 -9.27 14.86
CA LEU A 36 12.09 -9.43 15.70
C LEU A 36 12.60 -10.88 15.79
N ARG A 37 11.79 -11.87 15.43
CA ARG A 37 12.23 -13.28 15.33
C ARG A 37 13.10 -13.56 14.11
N ARG A 38 13.15 -12.64 13.13
CA ARG A 38 13.99 -12.81 11.94
C ARG A 38 15.49 -12.73 12.33
N PRO A 39 16.38 -13.51 11.68
CA PRO A 39 17.82 -13.44 11.95
C PRO A 39 18.41 -12.04 11.76
N SER A 40 17.82 -11.27 10.85
CA SER A 40 18.14 -9.88 10.56
C SER A 40 16.86 -9.15 10.19
N VAL A 41 16.65 -7.96 10.75
CA VAL A 41 15.59 -7.04 10.32
C VAL A 41 16.26 -5.93 9.51
N THR A 42 15.78 -5.76 8.28
CA THR A 42 16.25 -4.76 7.30
C THR A 42 15.02 -4.17 6.59
N CYS A 43 15.23 -3.20 5.68
CA CYS A 43 14.15 -2.66 4.85
C CYS A 43 13.30 -3.75 4.15
N CYS A 44 13.94 -4.78 3.59
CA CYS A 44 13.28 -5.90 2.90
C CYS A 44 12.48 -6.82 3.85
N SER A 45 12.56 -6.60 5.16
CA SER A 45 11.75 -7.35 6.11
C SER A 45 10.29 -6.88 6.14
N PHE A 46 10.03 -5.67 5.67
CA PHE A 46 8.76 -4.97 5.80
C PHE A 46 8.04 -4.89 4.45
N GLN A 47 7.34 -5.97 4.12
CA GLN A 47 6.63 -6.10 2.86
C GLN A 47 5.12 -5.90 3.04
N GLY A 48 4.50 -5.24 2.08
CA GLY A 48 3.08 -4.94 2.09
C GLY A 48 2.66 -4.10 0.91
N GLY A 49 1.44 -4.36 0.45
CA GLY A 49 0.92 -3.79 -0.77
C GLY A 49 -0.58 -3.97 -0.92
N PHE A 50 -1.10 -3.37 -2.00
CA PHE A 50 -2.48 -3.53 -2.40
C PHE A 50 -2.63 -4.79 -3.26
N PHE A 51 -3.33 -5.79 -2.73
CA PHE A 51 -3.81 -6.92 -3.50
C PHE A 51 -5.05 -6.47 -4.24
N ILE A 52 -4.96 -6.39 -5.57
CA ILE A 52 -6.01 -5.81 -6.41
C ILE A 52 -6.52 -6.88 -7.36
N ASP A 53 -7.82 -7.15 -7.28
CA ASP A 53 -8.58 -7.92 -8.25
C ASP A 53 -9.42 -6.97 -9.11
N VAL A 54 -9.42 -7.18 -10.42
CA VAL A 54 -10.28 -6.47 -11.37
C VAL A 54 -11.04 -7.48 -12.22
N GLY A 55 -12.37 -7.50 -12.07
CA GLY A 55 -13.24 -8.40 -12.83
C GLY A 55 -13.03 -9.89 -12.53
N GLY A 56 -12.53 -10.25 -11.33
CA GLY A 56 -12.21 -11.63 -10.95
C GLY A 56 -10.82 -12.10 -11.38
N HIS A 57 -9.96 -11.17 -11.82
CA HIS A 57 -8.59 -11.45 -12.20
C HIS A 57 -7.61 -10.63 -11.35
N PRO A 58 -6.51 -11.25 -10.85
CA PRO A 58 -5.50 -10.53 -10.10
C PRO A 58 -4.78 -9.53 -11.02
N PHE A 59 -4.80 -8.27 -10.61
CA PHE A 59 -3.97 -7.20 -11.15
C PHE A 59 -2.69 -7.02 -10.32
N SER A 60 -2.78 -7.20 -9.00
CA SER A 60 -1.64 -7.30 -8.08
C SER A 60 -1.92 -8.35 -7.00
N ASP A 61 -0.90 -9.15 -6.68
CA ASP A 61 -0.90 -10.34 -5.83
C ASP A 61 0.43 -10.50 -5.07
N ASP A 62 0.68 -11.65 -4.47
CA ASP A 62 1.88 -11.92 -3.67
C ASP A 62 3.20 -11.90 -4.45
N GLY A 63 3.15 -11.99 -5.78
CA GLY A 63 4.32 -11.88 -6.66
C GLY A 63 4.55 -10.46 -7.21
N SER A 64 3.70 -9.50 -6.86
CA SER A 64 3.70 -8.14 -7.45
C SER A 64 3.47 -7.04 -6.41
N VAL A 65 3.86 -7.32 -5.16
CA VAL A 65 3.97 -6.38 -4.06
C VAL A 65 5.30 -6.60 -3.36
N ASP A 66 6.00 -5.53 -2.99
CA ASP A 66 7.24 -5.64 -2.22
C ASP A 66 7.20 -4.76 -0.96
N GLU A 67 8.19 -3.92 -0.74
CA GLU A 67 8.33 -3.16 0.50
C GLU A 67 7.30 -2.03 0.59
N PHE A 68 6.89 -1.72 1.82
CA PHE A 68 5.89 -0.68 2.08
C PHE A 68 6.19 0.64 1.34
N TRP A 69 7.46 1.05 1.32
CA TRP A 69 7.88 2.31 0.73
C TRP A 69 7.56 2.39 -0.78
N MET A 70 7.60 1.27 -1.49
CA MET A 70 7.23 1.16 -2.91
C MET A 70 5.73 1.33 -3.10
N THR A 71 4.93 0.69 -2.26
CA THR A 71 3.47 0.80 -2.28
C THR A 71 2.97 2.25 -2.14
N TRP A 72 3.73 3.15 -1.53
CA TRP A 72 3.34 4.56 -1.42
C TRP A 72 3.36 5.34 -2.72
N SER A 73 4.03 4.83 -3.76
CA SER A 73 3.99 5.39 -5.11
C SER A 73 2.56 5.53 -5.65
N TRP A 74 1.63 4.66 -5.23
CA TRP A 74 0.21 4.78 -5.54
C TRP A 74 -0.38 6.13 -5.13
N PHE A 75 -0.04 6.65 -3.96
CA PHE A 75 -0.63 7.91 -3.46
C PHE A 75 -0.06 9.12 -4.19
N PHE A 76 1.22 9.10 -4.57
CA PHE A 76 1.79 10.12 -5.45
C PHE A 76 1.11 10.11 -6.83
N ALA A 77 0.87 8.91 -7.39
CA ALA A 77 0.17 8.78 -8.66
C ALA A 77 -1.27 9.30 -8.59
N LEU A 78 -2.02 8.88 -7.56
CA LEU A 78 -3.39 9.36 -7.33
C LEU A 78 -3.43 10.87 -7.14
N LYS A 79 -2.49 11.43 -6.36
CA LYS A 79 -2.39 12.87 -6.18
C LYS A 79 -2.19 13.59 -7.51
N ALA A 80 -1.27 13.14 -8.35
CA ALA A 80 -1.03 13.73 -9.66
C ALA A 80 -2.28 13.70 -10.56
N LEU A 81 -2.99 12.56 -10.59
CA LEU A 81 -4.25 12.43 -11.35
C LEU A 81 -5.39 13.29 -10.80
N LEU A 82 -5.43 13.50 -9.48
CA LEU A 82 -6.37 14.43 -8.86
C LEU A 82 -6.01 15.88 -9.19
N ASP A 83 -4.72 16.20 -9.27
CA ASP A 83 -4.16 17.51 -9.69
C ASP A 83 -4.38 17.82 -11.18
N GLY A 84 -4.97 16.89 -11.93
CA GLY A 84 -5.36 17.08 -13.32
C GLY A 84 -4.36 16.52 -14.33
N ALA A 85 -3.34 15.77 -13.89
CA ALA A 85 -2.51 15.02 -14.81
C ALA A 85 -3.37 13.97 -15.55
N ALA A 86 -3.16 13.85 -16.86
CA ALA A 86 -3.82 12.83 -17.67
C ALA A 86 -3.21 11.44 -17.45
N GLU A 87 -1.94 11.39 -17.05
CA GLU A 87 -1.16 10.19 -16.81
C GLU A 87 -0.30 10.36 -15.55
N ALA A 88 -0.13 9.27 -14.80
CA ALA A 88 0.82 9.15 -13.70
C ALA A 88 1.38 7.73 -13.64
N GLY A 89 2.45 7.52 -12.87
CA GLY A 89 3.06 6.21 -12.67
C GLY A 89 3.17 5.84 -11.20
N ALA A 90 3.10 4.53 -10.92
CA ALA A 90 3.34 3.93 -9.62
C ALA A 90 4.29 2.73 -9.77
N ASN A 91 5.01 2.40 -8.70
CA ASN A 91 5.95 1.28 -8.65
C ASN A 91 5.67 0.49 -7.36
N PRO A 92 4.64 -0.37 -7.30
CA PRO A 92 4.35 -1.21 -6.14
C PRO A 92 5.38 -2.30 -5.81
N TRP A 93 6.30 -2.60 -6.73
CA TRP A 93 7.41 -3.55 -6.56
C TRP A 93 8.55 -3.21 -7.53
N GLU A 94 9.71 -3.88 -7.41
CA GLU A 94 10.98 -3.55 -8.05
C GLU A 94 10.91 -3.50 -9.56
N GLU A 95 10.22 -4.47 -10.17
CA GLU A 95 10.14 -4.54 -11.63
C GLU A 95 8.94 -3.78 -12.17
N SER A 96 8.10 -3.18 -11.32
CA SER A 96 6.91 -2.46 -11.75
C SER A 96 7.23 -1.14 -12.43
N HIS A 97 6.59 -0.94 -13.57
CA HIS A 97 6.46 0.32 -14.28
C HIS A 97 4.98 0.59 -14.55
N MET A 98 4.20 0.65 -13.48
CA MET A 98 2.75 0.81 -13.60
C MET A 98 2.41 2.19 -14.12
N ARG A 99 1.52 2.21 -15.12
CA ARG A 99 0.99 3.44 -15.71
C ARG A 99 -0.49 3.54 -15.45
N LEU A 100 -0.90 4.76 -15.11
CA LEU A 100 -2.26 5.11 -14.77
C LEU A 100 -2.71 6.24 -15.68
N TRP A 101 -3.82 6.05 -16.38
CA TRP A 101 -4.42 7.07 -17.23
C TRP A 101 -5.82 7.39 -16.75
N ARG A 102 -6.12 8.67 -16.56
CA ARG A 102 -7.45 9.13 -16.17
C ARG A 102 -8.17 9.79 -17.33
N GLN A 103 -9.36 9.28 -17.65
CA GLN A 103 -10.27 9.87 -18.63
C GLN A 103 -11.64 10.08 -17.98
N GLY A 104 -11.88 11.29 -17.47
CA GLY A 104 -13.07 11.60 -16.68
C GLY A 104 -13.13 10.73 -15.40
N ASP A 105 -14.13 9.86 -15.35
CA ASP A 105 -14.39 8.96 -14.22
C ASP A 105 -13.77 7.57 -14.40
N VAL A 106 -13.07 7.33 -15.51
CA VAL A 106 -12.40 6.05 -15.80
C VAL A 106 -10.91 6.17 -15.49
N LEU A 107 -10.40 5.17 -14.78
CA LEU A 107 -8.98 4.94 -14.57
C LEU A 107 -8.57 3.70 -15.37
N SER A 108 -7.70 3.86 -16.35
CA SER A 108 -7.00 2.74 -16.98
C SER A 108 -5.68 2.48 -16.24
N MET A 109 -5.36 1.23 -16.01
CA MET A 109 -4.11 0.80 -15.36
C MET A 109 -3.45 -0.30 -16.18
N GLU A 110 -2.13 -0.27 -16.29
CA GLU A 110 -1.32 -1.32 -16.91
C GLU A 110 0.00 -1.42 -16.13
N ASP A 111 0.40 -2.62 -15.72
CA ASP A 111 1.73 -2.86 -15.17
C ASP A 111 2.64 -3.53 -16.19
N ARG A 112 3.90 -3.10 -16.21
CA ARG A 112 4.94 -3.52 -17.14
C ARG A 112 6.24 -3.75 -16.39
N SER A 113 7.02 -4.71 -16.83
CA SER A 113 8.38 -4.89 -16.32
C SER A 113 9.28 -3.73 -16.75
N ALA A 114 10.46 -3.60 -16.14
CA ALA A 114 11.53 -2.70 -16.60
C ALA A 114 11.93 -2.88 -18.08
N SER A 115 11.63 -4.05 -18.67
CA SER A 115 11.84 -4.33 -20.09
C SER A 115 10.63 -4.02 -20.98
N GLU A 116 9.64 -3.29 -20.46
CA GLU A 116 8.37 -2.91 -21.12
C GLU A 116 7.48 -4.09 -21.52
N LYS A 117 7.73 -5.29 -20.96
CA LYS A 117 6.83 -6.44 -21.14
C LYS A 117 5.61 -6.27 -20.22
N PRO A 118 4.38 -6.39 -20.74
CA PRO A 118 3.18 -6.40 -19.90
C PRO A 118 3.26 -7.50 -18.85
N LEU A 119 3.09 -7.12 -17.59
CA LEU A 119 3.00 -8.04 -16.45
C LEU A 119 1.53 -8.39 -16.19
N SER A 120 0.67 -7.38 -16.29
CA SER A 120 -0.78 -7.52 -16.25
C SER A 120 -1.38 -7.03 -17.56
N PRO A 121 -2.56 -7.53 -17.98
CA PRO A 121 -3.32 -6.87 -19.02
C PRO A 121 -3.73 -5.47 -18.56
N ARG A 122 -3.96 -4.57 -19.53
CA ARG A 122 -4.59 -3.28 -19.25
C ARG A 122 -6.01 -3.49 -18.74
N VAL A 123 -6.33 -2.84 -17.62
CA VAL A 123 -7.66 -2.88 -16.98
C VAL A 123 -8.25 -1.48 -16.85
N GLU A 124 -9.57 -1.40 -16.70
CA GLU A 124 -10.30 -0.14 -16.50
C GLU A 124 -11.22 -0.25 -15.28
N VAL A 125 -11.12 0.72 -14.35
CA VAL A 125 -11.93 0.80 -13.14
C VAL A 125 -12.51 2.20 -12.96
N ALA A 126 -13.54 2.33 -12.13
CA ALA A 126 -14.08 3.63 -11.78
C ALA A 126 -13.07 4.38 -10.88
N PHE A 127 -12.63 5.56 -11.32
CA PHE A 127 -11.54 6.29 -10.68
C PHE A 127 -11.85 6.66 -9.23
N LEU A 128 -12.99 7.31 -8.97
CA LEU A 128 -13.32 7.80 -7.64
C LEU A 128 -13.48 6.65 -6.61
N PRO A 129 -14.26 5.59 -6.87
CA PRO A 129 -14.34 4.44 -5.97
C PRO A 129 -12.98 3.78 -5.72
N PHE A 130 -12.13 3.68 -6.75
CA PHE A 130 -10.79 3.11 -6.64
C PHE A 130 -9.90 3.96 -5.71
N ALA A 131 -9.82 5.26 -5.96
CA ALA A 131 -9.04 6.18 -5.14
C ALA A 131 -9.53 6.24 -3.68
N GLN A 132 -10.86 6.19 -3.46
CA GLN A 132 -11.45 6.09 -2.12
C GLN A 132 -11.09 4.79 -1.41
N SER A 133 -11.05 3.67 -2.13
CA SER A 133 -10.65 2.38 -1.57
C SER A 133 -9.20 2.40 -1.09
N LEU A 134 -8.27 2.85 -1.94
CA LEU A 134 -6.86 2.94 -1.61
C LEU A 134 -6.61 3.96 -0.48
N ALA A 135 -7.25 5.13 -0.52
CA ALA A 135 -7.10 6.14 0.52
C ALA A 135 -7.56 5.65 1.90
N ARG A 136 -8.72 4.97 2.00
CA ARG A 136 -9.20 4.39 3.27
C ARG A 136 -8.19 3.41 3.87
N GLN A 137 -7.65 2.54 3.02
CA GLN A 137 -6.71 1.51 3.46
C GLN A 137 -5.34 2.08 3.78
N GLY A 138 -4.89 3.11 3.06
CA GLY A 138 -3.72 3.89 3.43
C GLY A 138 -3.85 4.53 4.81
N LEU A 139 -4.99 5.17 5.10
CA LEU A 139 -5.24 5.76 6.42
C LEU A 139 -5.28 4.68 7.53
N ALA A 140 -5.87 3.53 7.25
CA ALA A 140 -5.84 2.39 8.17
C ALA A 140 -4.42 1.89 8.41
N PHE A 141 -3.59 1.83 7.37
CA PHE A 141 -2.18 1.46 7.48
C PHE A 141 -1.38 2.48 8.29
N LEU A 142 -1.57 3.79 8.07
CA LEU A 142 -0.98 4.86 8.88
C LEU A 142 -1.27 4.66 10.36
N ALA A 143 -2.54 4.45 10.70
CA ALA A 143 -2.96 4.26 12.08
C ALA A 143 -2.38 2.98 12.70
N TRP A 144 -2.31 1.90 11.93
CA TRP A 144 -1.68 0.64 12.38
C TRP A 144 -0.17 0.81 12.58
N ALA A 145 0.53 1.44 11.64
CA ALA A 145 1.96 1.73 11.73
C ALA A 145 2.31 2.53 12.99
N GLU A 146 1.51 3.53 13.34
CA GLU A 146 1.70 4.30 14.58
C GLU A 146 1.56 3.42 15.84
N ARG A 147 0.58 2.51 15.85
CA ARG A 147 0.40 1.57 16.98
C ARG A 147 1.52 0.54 17.05
N VAL A 148 2.04 0.08 15.91
CA VAL A 148 3.22 -0.81 15.85
C VAL A 148 4.45 -0.10 16.41
N LEU A 149 4.71 1.15 16.02
CA LEU A 149 5.83 1.92 16.55
C LEU A 149 5.68 2.18 18.05
N ALA A 150 4.47 2.48 18.52
CA ALA A 150 4.20 2.62 19.96
C ALA A 150 4.42 1.31 20.73
N ALA A 151 3.98 0.17 20.18
CA ALA A 151 4.21 -1.15 20.76
C ALA A 151 5.70 -1.51 20.80
N LEU A 152 6.44 -1.16 19.74
CA LEU A 152 7.90 -1.32 19.67
C LEU A 152 8.62 -0.51 20.76
N ASP A 153 8.16 0.72 21.02
CA ASP A 153 8.74 1.59 22.04
C ASP A 153 8.43 1.14 23.46
N ALA A 154 7.23 0.61 23.70
CA ALA A 154 6.78 0.11 25.00
C ALA A 154 7.28 -1.31 25.33
N ARG A 155 7.99 -1.97 24.40
CA ARG A 155 8.35 -3.39 24.51
C ARG A 155 9.37 -3.67 25.61
N GLU A 156 9.18 -4.78 26.32
CA GLU A 156 10.17 -5.36 27.23
C GLU A 156 10.58 -6.79 26.77
N PRO A 157 11.90 -7.11 26.69
CA PRO A 157 13.02 -6.20 26.89
C PRO A 157 13.11 -5.13 25.78
N PRO A 158 13.77 -3.98 26.06
CA PRO A 158 13.90 -2.90 25.10
C PRO A 158 14.53 -3.35 23.78
N VAL A 159 14.00 -2.85 22.67
CA VAL A 159 14.56 -3.08 21.33
C VAL A 159 15.72 -2.12 21.09
N PRO A 160 16.87 -2.60 20.57
CA PRO A 160 18.00 -1.75 20.18
C PRO A 160 17.60 -0.62 19.23
N ASP A 161 18.17 0.58 19.43
CA ASP A 161 17.85 1.78 18.64
C ASP A 161 18.04 1.58 17.13
N ALA A 162 19.04 0.80 16.73
CA ALA A 162 19.28 0.47 15.32
C ALA A 162 18.07 -0.25 14.69
N LEU A 163 17.46 -1.20 15.41
CA LEU A 163 16.26 -1.90 14.92
C LEU A 163 15.04 -0.99 14.97
N LYS A 164 14.92 -0.12 15.99
CA LYS A 164 13.86 0.89 16.01
C LYS A 164 13.93 1.83 14.80
N ALA A 165 15.13 2.17 14.36
CA ALA A 165 15.34 2.97 13.15
C ALA A 165 14.87 2.22 11.89
N GLU A 166 15.15 0.92 11.75
CA GLU A 166 14.65 0.11 10.62
C GLU A 166 13.10 0.10 10.56
N PHE A 167 12.43 -0.13 11.69
CA PHE A 167 10.96 -0.05 11.76
C PHE A 167 10.47 1.35 11.40
N SER A 168 11.06 2.37 12.00
CA SER A 168 10.66 3.77 11.75
C SER A 168 10.84 4.17 10.30
N GLN A 169 11.92 3.71 9.65
CA GLN A 169 12.19 3.99 8.25
C GLN A 169 11.21 3.24 7.33
N ALA A 170 10.96 1.95 7.57
CA ALA A 170 10.05 1.16 6.77
C ALA A 170 8.58 1.62 6.91
N LEU A 171 8.20 2.04 8.12
CA LEU A 171 6.88 2.59 8.43
C LEU A 171 6.83 4.11 8.29
N LYS A 172 7.82 4.74 7.64
CA LYS A 172 7.79 6.18 7.35
C LYS A 172 6.92 6.44 6.14
N LEU A 173 5.71 6.91 6.40
CA LEU A 173 4.67 7.10 5.41
C LEU A 173 4.61 8.55 4.93
N PRO A 174 4.33 8.83 3.64
CA PRO A 174 4.06 10.17 3.15
C PRO A 174 2.65 10.60 3.59
N ARG A 175 2.49 10.80 4.91
CA ARG A 175 1.23 11.10 5.59
C ARG A 175 0.51 12.28 4.95
N ASP A 176 1.24 13.34 4.67
CA ASP A 176 0.74 14.57 4.05
C ASP A 176 0.12 14.32 2.66
N VAL A 177 0.78 13.50 1.83
CA VAL A 177 0.28 13.13 0.50
C VAL A 177 -0.98 12.28 0.60
N LEU A 178 -0.99 11.30 1.51
CA LEU A 178 -2.14 10.42 1.72
C LEU A 178 -3.34 11.17 2.31
N GLU A 179 -3.12 12.05 3.29
CA GLU A 179 -4.18 12.90 3.86
C GLU A 179 -4.76 13.87 2.81
N ASP A 180 -3.92 14.45 1.93
CA ASP A 180 -4.38 15.25 0.79
C ASP A 180 -5.25 14.43 -0.17
N VAL A 181 -4.77 13.25 -0.59
CA VAL A 181 -5.54 12.35 -1.47
C VAL A 181 -6.88 11.99 -0.82
N ALA A 182 -6.86 11.55 0.46
CA ALA A 182 -8.05 11.15 1.19
C ALA A 182 -9.09 12.27 1.28
N SER A 183 -8.65 13.48 1.67
CA SER A 183 -9.48 14.68 1.72
C SER A 183 -10.19 14.94 0.38
N ARG A 184 -9.43 14.89 -0.72
CA ARG A 184 -9.93 15.20 -2.06
C ARG A 184 -10.89 14.16 -2.63
N VAL A 185 -10.81 12.91 -2.15
CA VAL A 185 -11.75 11.85 -2.52
C VAL A 185 -12.87 11.64 -1.50
N GLY A 186 -12.97 12.52 -0.49
CA GLY A 186 -14.04 12.50 0.50
C GLY A 186 -13.91 11.38 1.54
N VAL A 187 -12.68 10.93 1.82
CA VAL A 187 -12.36 9.94 2.86
C VAL A 187 -11.77 10.65 4.06
N THR A 188 -12.25 10.31 5.27
CA THR A 188 -11.69 10.80 6.53
C THR A 188 -11.09 9.64 7.32
N ALA A 189 -10.10 9.93 8.18
CA ALA A 189 -9.45 8.93 9.03
C ALA A 189 -10.43 8.24 10.01
N THR A 190 -11.55 8.89 10.30
CA THR A 190 -12.67 8.31 11.05
C THR A 190 -13.66 7.66 10.09
N GLY A 191 -13.33 6.47 9.60
CA GLY A 191 -14.31 5.60 8.96
C GLY A 191 -15.35 5.15 9.97
N ARG A 192 -16.57 5.69 9.88
CA ARG A 192 -17.78 4.96 10.25
C ARG A 192 -18.55 4.67 8.97
#